data_AF-A0A3B0W016-F1
#
_entry.id   AF-A0A3B0W016-F1
#
_cell.length_a   1.000
_cell.length_b   1.000
_cell.length_c   1.000
_cell.angle_alpha   90.00
_cell.angle_beta   90.00
_cell.angle_gamma   90.00
#
_symmetry.space_group_name_H-M   'P 1'
#
loop_
_entity.id
_entity.type
_entity.pdbx_description
1 polymer ?
#
loop_
_entity_poly.entity_id
_entity_poly.type
_entity_poly.pdbx_seq_one_letter_code
_entity_poly.pdbx_strand_id
1 'polypeptide(L)' 'SKDICIAFINLFGLKNIHLSNPTFIAQAIEWHKQGVGFSDALHLAQCQQYKKLYTFDKKFSSKANDLTNCSVTLP' A
#
# COMPACT_ATOMS: atom_id res chain seq x y z
N SER A 1 -6.98 -9.16 9.14
CA SER A 1 -5.92 -9.28 8.11
C SER A 1 -4.49 -9.35 8.66
N LYS A 2 -4.28 -9.41 9.99
CA LYS A 2 -2.92 -9.49 10.58
C LYS A 2 -2.15 -10.73 10.07
N ASP A 3 -2.86 -11.83 9.89
CA ASP A 3 -2.27 -13.09 9.40
C ASP A 3 -1.74 -12.97 7.96
N ILE A 4 -2.41 -12.17 7.11
CA ILE A 4 -1.95 -11.90 5.74
C ILE A 4 -0.66 -11.06 5.77
N CYS A 5 -0.58 -10.04 6.62
CA CYS A 5 0.66 -9.27 6.79
C CYS A 5 1.82 -10.14 7.27
N ILE A 6 1.57 -11.03 8.25
CA ILE A 6 2.59 -11.97 8.75
C ILE A 6 3.02 -12.93 7.64
N ALA A 7 2.07 -13.48 6.87
CA ALA A 7 2.37 -14.36 5.76
C ALA A 7 3.24 -13.69 4.70
N PHE A 8 2.95 -12.43 4.33
CA PHE A 8 3.77 -11.66 3.40
C PHE A 8 5.18 -11.40 3.95
N ILE A 9 5.30 -10.96 5.21
CA ILE A 9 6.61 -10.72 5.84
C ILE A 9 7.45 -12.00 5.84
N ASN A 10 6.86 -13.13 6.22
CA ASN A 10 7.55 -14.41 6.25
C ASN A 10 7.96 -14.88 4.85
N LEU A 11 7.04 -14.80 3.87
CA LEU A 11 7.30 -15.23 2.50
C LEU A 11 8.39 -14.37 1.83
N PHE A 12 8.30 -13.05 1.98
CA PHE A 12 9.24 -12.12 1.35
C PHE A 12 10.58 -12.02 2.09
N GLY A 13 10.65 -12.52 3.34
CA GLY A 13 11.89 -12.67 4.08
C GLY A 13 12.71 -13.91 3.71
N LEU A 14 12.18 -14.80 2.85
CA LEU A 14 12.91 -15.99 2.40
C LEU A 14 14.06 -15.62 1.46
N LYS A 15 15.21 -16.27 1.64
CA LYS A 15 16.46 -15.98 0.88
C LYS A 15 16.32 -16.13 -0.63
N ASN A 16 15.41 -16.99 -1.08
CA ASN A 16 15.17 -17.31 -2.50
C ASN A 16 14.01 -16.52 -3.13
N ILE A 17 13.41 -15.58 -2.40
CA ILE A 17 12.37 -14.70 -2.91
C ILE A 17 12.96 -13.30 -3.11
N HIS A 18 12.90 -12.82 -4.35
CA HIS A 18 13.39 -11.50 -4.72
C HIS A 18 12.23 -10.62 -5.17
N LEU A 19 12.12 -9.45 -4.59
CA LEU A 19 11.06 -8.48 -4.90
C LEU A 19 11.60 -7.40 -5.83
N SER A 20 10.83 -7.03 -6.86
CA SER A 20 11.22 -5.96 -7.78
C SER A 20 11.32 -4.59 -7.12
N ASN A 21 10.46 -4.31 -6.13
CA ASN A 21 10.44 -3.05 -5.38
C ASN A 21 10.21 -3.31 -3.88
N PRO A 22 11.22 -3.79 -3.14
CA PRO A 22 11.06 -4.19 -1.73
C PRO A 22 10.50 -3.07 -0.85
N THR A 23 10.94 -1.83 -1.07
CA THR A 23 10.48 -0.64 -0.31
C THR A 23 8.99 -0.38 -0.49
N PHE A 24 8.46 -0.45 -1.72
CA PHE A 24 7.04 -0.24 -1.98
C PHE A 24 6.18 -1.36 -1.41
N ILE A 25 6.66 -2.60 -1.46
CA ILE A 25 5.95 -3.74 -0.88
C ILE A 25 5.92 -3.65 0.64
N ALA A 26 7.04 -3.30 1.28
CA ALA A 26 7.08 -3.06 2.73
C ALA A 26 6.11 -1.94 3.15
N GLN A 27 6.09 -0.83 2.42
CA GLN A 27 5.16 0.28 2.67
C GLN A 27 3.70 -0.14 2.50
N ALA A 28 3.39 -0.92 1.46
CA ALA A 28 2.05 -1.43 1.20
C ALA A 28 1.57 -2.35 2.33
N ILE A 29 2.45 -3.20 2.88
CA ILE A 29 2.15 -4.03 4.04
C ILE A 29 1.85 -3.16 5.27
N GLU A 30 2.62 -2.09 5.49
CA GLU A 30 2.41 -1.20 6.64
C GLU A 30 1.06 -0.46 6.55
N TRP A 31 0.72 0.10 5.40
CA TRP A 31 -0.60 0.72 5.21
C TRP A 31 -1.74 -0.30 5.26
N HIS A 32 -1.50 -1.55 4.83
CA HIS A 32 -2.48 -2.61 4.98
C HIS A 32 -2.75 -2.95 6.45
N LYS A 33 -1.72 -2.93 7.32
CA LYS A 33 -1.89 -3.07 8.77
C LYS A 33 -2.76 -1.95 9.36
N GLN A 34 -2.73 -0.75 8.76
CA GLN A 34 -3.55 0.40 9.15
C GLN A 34 -4.97 0.34 8.56
N GLY A 35 -5.31 -0.71 7.79
CA GLY A 35 -6.67 -0.98 7.34
C GLY A 35 -6.97 -0.59 5.89
N VAL A 36 -5.99 -0.08 5.13
CA VAL A 36 -6.08 0.11 3.67
C VAL A 36 -6.12 -1.25 2.98
N GLY A 37 -6.85 -1.41 1.87
CA GLY A 37 -6.75 -2.64 1.07
C GLY A 37 -5.33 -2.84 0.57
N PHE A 38 -4.79 -4.07 0.56
CA PHE A 38 -3.40 -4.28 0.13
C PHE A 38 -3.17 -3.84 -1.33
N SER A 39 -4.14 -4.08 -2.22
CA SER A 39 -4.10 -3.57 -3.61
C SER A 39 -4.03 -2.05 -3.67
N ASP A 40 -4.84 -1.37 -2.86
CA ASP A 40 -4.91 0.08 -2.80
C ASP A 40 -3.61 0.66 -2.22
N ALA A 41 -3.09 0.03 -1.17
CA ALA A 41 -1.82 0.39 -0.55
C ALA A 41 -0.64 0.21 -1.52
N LEU A 42 -0.62 -0.88 -2.29
CA LEU A 42 0.40 -1.13 -3.30
C LEU A 42 0.33 -0.13 -4.45
N HIS A 43 -0.89 0.17 -4.92
CA HIS A 43 -1.11 1.20 -5.94
C HIS A 43 -0.66 2.57 -5.44
N LEU A 44 -1.03 2.96 -4.21
CA LEU A 44 -0.60 4.20 -3.58
C LEU A 44 0.92 4.28 -3.46
N ALA A 45 1.58 3.17 -3.10
CA ALA A 45 3.04 3.12 -2.91
C ALA A 45 3.79 3.35 -4.22
N GLN A 46 3.17 3.03 -5.35
CA GLN A 46 3.71 3.30 -6.69
C GLN A 46 3.41 4.71 -7.18
N CYS A 47 2.50 5.45 -6.54
CA CYS A 47 2.07 6.79 -6.95
C CYS A 47 2.80 7.94 -6.25
N GLN A 48 3.89 7.67 -5.52
CA GLN A 48 4.56 8.65 -4.66
C GLN A 48 5.22 9.82 -5.41
N GLN A 49 5.47 9.68 -6.72
CA GLN A 49 5.94 10.81 -7.55
C GLN A 49 4.83 11.81 -7.94
N TYR A 50 3.56 11.47 -7.67
CA TYR A 50 2.43 12.33 -7.99
C TYR A 50 1.92 13.05 -6.76
N LYS A 51 1.36 14.24 -6.95
CA LYS A 51 0.68 14.99 -5.89
C LYS A 51 -0.73 14.46 -5.59
N LYS A 52 -1.39 13.86 -6.59
CA LYS A 52 -2.77 13.37 -6.49
C LYS A 52 -2.94 12.04 -7.21
N LEU A 53 -3.74 11.16 -6.61
CA LEU A 53 -4.27 9.94 -7.22
C LEU A 53 -5.79 10.03 -7.22
N TYR A 54 -6.41 9.96 -8.39
CA TYR A 54 -7.87 9.98 -8.51
C TYR A 54 -8.42 8.56 -8.46
N THR A 55 -9.48 8.34 -7.67
CA THR A 55 -10.16 7.05 -7.56
C THR A 55 -11.66 7.27 -7.42
N PHE A 56 -12.47 6.33 -7.90
CA PHE A 56 -13.92 6.31 -7.63
C PHE A 56 -14.26 5.61 -6.30
N ASP A 57 -13.30 4.94 -5.68
CA ASP A 57 -13.49 4.27 -4.40
C ASP A 57 -13.40 5.25 -3.24
N LYS A 58 -14.58 5.59 -2.68
CA LYS A 58 -14.71 6.46 -1.50
C LYS A 58 -13.99 5.92 -0.27
N LYS A 59 -13.96 4.59 -0.07
CA LYS A 59 -13.28 3.96 1.07
C LYS A 59 -11.78 4.07 0.90
N PHE A 60 -11.24 3.90 -0.30
CA PHE A 60 -9.81 4.09 -0.56
C PHE A 60 -9.41 5.55 -0.30
N SER A 61 -10.11 6.53 -0.91
CA SER A 61 -9.84 7.95 -0.67
C SER A 61 -9.88 8.30 0.82
N SER A 62 -10.89 7.85 1.56
CA SER A 62 -10.99 8.10 3.00
C SER A 62 -9.89 7.44 3.83
N LYS A 63 -9.48 6.21 3.50
CA LYS A 63 -8.49 5.46 4.28
C LYS A 63 -7.04 5.84 3.97
N ALA A 64 -6.80 6.39 2.79
CA ALA A 64 -5.48 6.81 2.35
C ALA A 64 -5.09 8.23 2.79
N ASN A 65 -6.03 8.95 3.41
CA ASN A 65 -5.76 10.27 3.96
C ASN A 65 -4.56 10.23 4.92
N ASP A 66 -3.66 11.20 4.76
CA ASP A 66 -2.48 11.44 5.58
C ASP A 66 -1.43 10.31 5.62
N LEU A 67 -1.54 9.29 4.76
CA LEU A 67 -0.54 8.23 4.66
C LEU A 67 0.71 8.64 3.87
N THR A 68 0.60 9.65 3.03
CA THR A 68 1.64 10.09 2.09
C THR A 68 1.34 11.50 1.56
N ASN A 69 2.33 12.12 0.93
CA ASN A 69 2.18 13.38 0.18
C ASN A 69 1.35 13.24 -1.11
N CYS A 70 1.03 12.02 -1.56
CA CYS A 70 0.13 11.79 -2.70
C CYS A 70 -1.32 11.70 -2.20
N SER A 71 -2.11 12.76 -2.37
CA SER A 71 -3.50 12.78 -1.89
C SER A 71 -4.40 11.89 -2.76
N VAL A 72 -5.14 10.98 -2.14
CA VAL A 72 -6.11 10.13 -2.84
C VAL A 72 -7.50 10.79 -2.82
N THR A 73 -7.99 11.23 -3.98
CA THR A 73 -9.22 12.03 -4.08
C THR A 73 -10.24 11.40 -5.03
N LEU A 74 -11.51 11.69 -4.79
CA LEU A 74 -12.56 11.49 -5.79
C LEU A 74 -12.40 12.53 -6.92
N PRO A 75 -12.85 12.24 -8.15
CA PRO A 75 -12.90 13.21 -9.25
C PRO A 75 -13.74 14.45 -8.94
#